data_AF-A0A6U1C2P7-F1
#
_entry.id   AF-A0A6U1C2P7-F1
#
_cell.length_a   1.000
_cell.length_b   1.000
_cell.length_c   1.000
_cell.angle_alpha   90.00
_cell.angle_beta   90.00
_cell.angle_gamma   90.00
#
_symmetry.space_group_name_H-M   'P 1'
#
loop_
_entity.id
_entity.type
_entity.pdbx_description
1 polymer ?
#
loop_
_entity_poly.entity_id
_entity_poly.type
_entity_poly.pdbx_seq_one_letter_code
_entity_poly.pdbx_strand_id
1 'polypeptide(L)'
;YLASDLPPPAYLLRRIASFITQILRLFGVVEGGDDLGFPLADGGGSKEETLRPYLDAFRDFRQEVRTAMRGAASGGGGDPKLAVMAACDRVRDEALPGLGVRLEDLSTGASRWKLDDPAVLVREIEERRQAQLEQQRAKREKEIGKRRAELKSAQDAAIPPQELLPRTRAADFKAFDEKGMPTLDAAGEPVAKAQLKKLGKVVEKHGKNHDKLRSSAESKGLSIEDYIATLEKALEEMAT
;
A
#
# COMPACT_ATOMS: atom_id res chain seq x y z
N TYR A 1 -18.57 -72.55 -8.26
CA TYR A 1 -19.17 -72.19 -6.96
C TYR A 1 -18.58 -70.86 -6.55
N LEU A 2 -19.27 -69.80 -6.97
CA LEU A 2 -18.92 -68.41 -6.71
C LEU A 2 -18.86 -68.20 -5.21
N ALA A 3 -17.77 -67.60 -4.75
CA ALA A 3 -17.59 -67.18 -3.37
C ALA A 3 -18.74 -66.24 -3.00
N SER A 4 -19.54 -66.65 -2.01
CA SER A 4 -20.51 -65.79 -1.34
C SER A 4 -19.79 -64.59 -0.74
N ASP A 5 -20.29 -63.38 -1.02
CA ASP A 5 -19.95 -62.09 -0.38
C ASP A 5 -20.31 -62.09 1.11
N LEU A 6 -19.73 -63.01 1.88
CA LEU A 6 -19.73 -62.92 3.33
C LEU A 6 -18.57 -61.98 3.70
N PRO A 7 -18.81 -60.92 4.48
CA PRO A 7 -17.74 -60.07 4.96
C PRO A 7 -16.71 -60.96 5.67
N PRO A 8 -15.40 -60.79 5.41
CA PRO A 8 -14.38 -61.61 6.03
C PRO A 8 -14.57 -61.56 7.56
N PRO A 9 -14.34 -62.68 8.30
CA PRO A 9 -14.52 -62.71 9.74
C PRO A 9 -13.51 -61.77 10.41
N ALA A 10 -13.85 -60.49 10.50
CA ALA A 10 -12.98 -59.40 10.89
C ALA A 10 -12.41 -59.59 12.30
N TYR A 11 -13.17 -60.26 13.16
CA TYR A 11 -12.73 -60.65 14.50
C TYR A 11 -11.56 -61.65 14.46
N LEU A 12 -11.61 -62.65 13.57
CA LEU A 12 -10.56 -63.65 13.46
C LEU A 12 -9.27 -63.02 12.89
N LEU A 13 -9.41 -62.19 11.85
CA LEU A 13 -8.30 -61.44 11.27
C LEU A 13 -7.66 -60.49 12.29
N ARG A 14 -8.47 -59.77 13.06
CA ARG A 14 -8.00 -58.87 14.12
C ARG A 14 -7.24 -59.62 15.22
N ARG A 15 -7.74 -60.79 15.63
CA ARG A 15 -7.10 -61.62 16.65
C ARG A 15 -5.76 -62.22 16.19
N ILE A 16 -5.70 -62.65 14.92
CA ILE A 16 -4.45 -63.12 14.30
C ILE A 16 -3.45 -61.95 14.19
N ALA A 17 -3.89 -60.78 13.75
CA ALA A 17 -3.05 -59.59 13.66
C ALA A 17 -2.51 -59.16 15.04
N SER A 18 -3.32 -59.18 16.10
CA SER A 18 -2.86 -58.93 17.48
C SER A 18 -1.78 -59.92 17.90
N PHE A 19 -1.98 -61.21 17.63
CA PHE A 19 -1.05 -62.26 18.02
C PHE A 19 0.31 -62.12 17.31
N ILE A 20 0.31 -61.87 16.00
CA ILE A 20 1.54 -61.63 15.24
C ILE A 20 2.27 -60.37 15.76
N THR A 21 1.53 -59.30 16.04
CA THR A 21 2.10 -58.05 16.57
C THR A 21 2.77 -58.27 17.93
N GLN A 22 2.18 -59.08 18.81
CA GLN A 22 2.78 -59.43 20.10
C GLN A 22 4.10 -60.23 19.96
N ILE A 23 4.15 -61.16 19.01
CA ILE A 23 5.37 -61.93 18.74
C ILE A 23 6.48 -61.00 18.24
N LEU A 24 6.17 -60.10 17.31
CA LEU A 24 7.16 -59.14 16.79
C LEU A 24 7.69 -58.20 17.87
N ARG A 25 6.89 -57.85 18.88
CA ARG A 25 7.37 -57.07 20.04
C ARG A 25 8.38 -57.83 20.89
N LEU A 26 8.18 -59.13 21.12
CA LEU A 26 9.13 -59.94 21.90
C LEU A 26 10.51 -59.99 21.24
N PHE A 27 10.55 -59.96 19.91
CA PHE A 27 11.80 -59.89 19.15
C PHE A 27 12.34 -58.46 18.97
N GLY A 28 11.70 -57.44 19.56
CA GLY A 28 12.11 -56.04 19.45
C GLY A 28 11.91 -55.44 18.06
N VAL A 29 11.07 -56.06 17.22
CA VAL A 29 10.82 -55.63 15.84
C VAL A 29 9.74 -54.54 15.78
N VAL A 30 8.89 -54.43 16.81
CA VAL A 30 7.83 -53.42 16.95
C VAL A 30 7.89 -52.81 18.35
N GLU A 31 7.82 -51.48 18.45
CA GLU A 31 7.77 -50.73 19.72
C GLU A 31 6.40 -49.99 19.85
N GLY A 32 5.80 -49.93 21.05
CA GLY A 32 4.55 -49.17 21.30
C GLY A 32 3.40 -49.95 21.98
N GLY A 33 2.24 -49.29 22.10
CA GLY A 33 1.00 -49.79 22.76
C GLY A 33 0.16 -50.74 21.91
N ASP A 34 -1.08 -51.08 22.33
CA ASP A 34 -1.95 -52.13 21.75
C ASP A 34 -2.46 -51.94 20.31
N ASP A 35 -1.84 -51.04 19.55
CA ASP A 35 -2.13 -50.84 18.13
C ASP A 35 -1.67 -52.06 17.31
N LEU A 36 -2.47 -52.43 16.32
CA LEU A 36 -2.27 -53.59 15.46
C LEU A 36 -1.24 -53.30 14.37
N GLY A 37 -0.21 -54.14 14.27
CA GLY A 37 0.82 -54.07 13.23
C GLY A 37 2.07 -53.31 13.65
N PHE A 38 2.91 -53.00 12.66
CA PHE A 38 3.96 -52.00 12.82
C PHE A 38 3.27 -50.65 13.00
N PRO A 39 3.70 -49.78 13.93
CA PRO A 39 3.31 -48.39 13.83
C PRO A 39 3.70 -47.97 12.41
N LEU A 40 2.70 -47.68 11.57
CA LEU A 40 2.97 -46.94 10.36
C LEU A 40 3.61 -45.66 10.90
N ALA A 41 4.93 -45.56 10.80
CA ALA A 41 5.56 -44.28 10.65
C ALA A 41 4.80 -43.66 9.48
N ASP A 42 3.89 -42.75 9.82
CA ASP A 42 3.17 -41.94 8.85
C ASP A 42 4.20 -41.49 7.83
N GLY A 43 3.94 -41.76 6.55
CA GLY A 43 4.82 -41.45 5.43
C GLY A 43 4.91 -39.95 5.14
N GLY A 44 5.26 -39.16 6.16
CA GLY A 44 5.68 -37.77 6.08
C GLY A 44 7.03 -37.64 6.77
N GLY A 45 7.81 -36.62 6.43
CA GLY A 45 9.11 -36.35 7.07
C GLY A 45 9.03 -36.35 8.60
N SER A 46 10.19 -36.33 9.26
CA SER A 46 10.24 -36.23 10.73
C SER A 46 9.25 -35.16 11.22
N LYS A 47 8.51 -35.41 12.31
CA LYS A 47 7.60 -34.40 12.92
C LYS A 47 8.28 -33.04 13.06
N GLU A 48 9.59 -33.07 13.32
CA GLU A 48 10.44 -31.90 13.34
C GLU A 48 10.47 -31.16 12.00
N GLU A 49 10.68 -31.85 10.88
CA GLU A 49 10.74 -31.26 9.54
C GLU A 49 9.40 -30.63 9.12
N THR A 50 8.28 -31.28 9.44
CA THR A 50 6.94 -30.73 9.15
C THR A 50 6.60 -29.53 10.03
N LEU A 51 6.96 -29.56 11.32
CA LEU A 51 6.58 -28.50 12.27
C LEU A 51 7.56 -27.33 12.30
N ARG A 52 8.83 -27.55 11.93
CA ARG A 52 9.90 -26.55 11.94
C ARG A 52 9.47 -25.19 11.37
N PRO A 53 8.89 -25.08 10.16
CA PRO A 53 8.56 -23.76 9.62
C PRO A 53 7.48 -23.03 10.44
N TYR A 54 6.53 -23.76 11.02
CA TYR A 54 5.51 -23.17 11.91
C TYR A 54 6.11 -22.73 13.25
N LEU A 55 7.03 -23.53 13.80
CA LEU A 55 7.72 -23.22 15.05
C LEU A 55 8.67 -22.02 14.88
N ASP A 56 9.33 -21.91 13.73
CA ASP A 56 10.14 -20.75 13.36
C ASP A 56 9.29 -19.48 13.29
N ALA A 57 8.14 -19.52 12.60
CA ALA A 57 7.21 -18.39 12.55
C ALA A 57 6.71 -17.97 13.96
N PHE A 58 6.39 -18.94 14.82
CA PHE A 58 5.99 -18.66 16.20
C PHE A 58 7.12 -18.07 17.06
N ARG A 59 8.35 -18.60 16.92
CA ARG A 59 9.54 -18.07 17.60
C ARG A 59 9.75 -16.60 17.23
N ASP A 60 9.65 -16.29 15.94
CA ASP A 60 9.91 -14.95 15.42
C ASP A 60 8.83 -13.98 15.90
N PHE A 61 7.55 -14.35 15.82
CA PHE A 61 6.44 -13.59 16.40
C PHE A 61 6.65 -13.30 17.88
N ARG A 62 6.98 -14.33 18.68
CA ARG A 62 7.24 -14.16 20.12
C ARG A 62 8.40 -13.20 20.37
N GLN A 63 9.44 -13.26 19.54
CA GLN A 63 10.59 -12.37 19.66
C GLN A 63 10.21 -10.92 19.33
N GLU A 64 9.41 -10.68 18.30
CA GLU A 64 8.90 -9.34 17.96
C GLU A 64 8.05 -8.74 19.08
N VAL A 65 7.11 -9.50 19.63
CA VAL A 65 6.30 -9.06 20.78
C VAL A 65 7.18 -8.73 21.98
N ARG A 66 8.18 -9.57 22.28
CA ARG A 66 9.12 -9.30 23.38
C ARG A 66 9.92 -8.02 23.16
N THR A 67 10.40 -7.79 21.93
CA THR A 67 11.13 -6.57 21.57
C THR A 67 10.25 -5.34 21.70
N ALA A 68 9.01 -5.39 21.20
CA ALA A 68 8.04 -4.30 21.31
C ALA A 68 7.78 -3.92 22.78
N MET A 69 7.52 -4.92 23.63
CA MET A 69 7.26 -4.70 25.05
C MET A 69 8.48 -4.17 25.81
N ARG A 70 9.69 -4.63 25.48
CA ARG A 70 10.92 -4.13 26.10
C ARG A 70 11.28 -2.72 25.66
N GLY A 71 11.14 -2.40 24.37
CA GLY A 71 11.40 -1.07 23.83
C GLY A 71 10.52 0.01 24.46
N ALA A 72 9.25 -0.32 24.72
CA ALA A 72 8.34 0.55 25.45
C ALA A 72 8.74 0.73 26.93
N ALA A 73 9.23 -0.33 27.59
CA ALA A 73 9.71 -0.23 28.97
C ALA A 73 10.99 0.61 29.11
N SER A 74 11.82 0.68 28.07
CA SER A 74 13.04 1.49 28.04
C SER A 74 12.85 2.95 27.59
N GLY A 75 11.61 3.42 27.40
CA GLY A 75 11.30 4.82 27.07
C GLY A 75 11.73 5.29 25.67
N GLY A 76 12.23 4.39 24.82
CA GLY A 76 12.76 4.69 23.48
C GLY A 76 11.98 4.05 22.33
N GLY A 77 10.89 3.33 22.61
CA GLY A 77 10.05 2.69 21.59
C GLY A 77 8.72 3.40 21.38
N GLY A 78 8.20 3.34 20.14
CA GLY A 78 6.83 3.76 19.83
C GLY A 78 5.76 2.96 20.59
N ASP A 79 4.48 3.19 20.31
CA ASP A 79 3.38 2.54 21.04
C ASP A 79 3.49 1.00 20.97
N PRO A 80 3.69 0.30 22.11
CA PRO A 80 3.83 -1.15 22.14
C PRO A 80 2.58 -1.86 21.61
N LYS A 81 1.38 -1.26 21.79
CA LYS A 81 0.15 -1.82 21.26
C LYS A 81 0.19 -1.89 19.73
N LEU A 82 0.61 -0.80 19.09
CA LEU A 82 0.73 -0.73 17.64
C LEU A 82 1.76 -1.74 17.11
N ALA A 83 2.90 -1.86 17.80
CA ALA A 83 3.95 -2.81 17.44
C ALA A 83 3.51 -4.28 17.58
N VAL A 84 2.75 -4.61 18.64
CA VAL A 84 2.18 -5.96 18.82
C VAL A 84 1.11 -6.25 17.76
N MET A 85 0.23 -5.28 17.45
CA MET A 85 -0.75 -5.43 16.37
C MET A 85 -0.05 -5.68 15.03
N ALA A 86 1.01 -4.93 14.72
CA ALA A 86 1.81 -5.14 13.51
C ALA A 86 2.48 -6.53 13.48
N ALA A 87 2.88 -7.07 14.63
CA ALA A 87 3.41 -8.44 14.72
C ALA A 87 2.32 -9.49 14.43
N CYS A 88 1.09 -9.27 14.92
CA CYS A 88 -0.04 -10.14 14.58
C CYS A 88 -0.35 -10.10 13.07
N ASP A 89 -0.38 -8.89 12.48
CA ASP A 89 -0.62 -8.73 11.04
C ASP A 89 0.48 -9.42 10.21
N ARG A 90 1.75 -9.33 10.59
CA ARG A 90 2.85 -10.05 9.91
C ARG A 90 2.65 -11.58 9.92
N VAL A 91 2.27 -12.14 11.06
CA VAL A 91 1.99 -13.59 11.14
C VAL A 91 0.81 -13.96 10.22
N ARG A 92 -0.26 -13.18 10.25
CA ARG A 92 -1.48 -13.42 9.48
C ARG A 92 -1.24 -13.30 7.97
N ASP A 93 -0.60 -12.22 7.54
CA ASP A 93 -0.57 -11.77 6.15
C ASP A 93 0.71 -12.18 5.41
N GLU A 94 1.80 -12.49 6.11
CA GLU A 94 3.11 -12.79 5.50
C GLU A 94 3.60 -14.21 5.84
N ALA A 95 3.67 -14.56 7.13
CA ALA A 95 4.30 -15.82 7.55
C ALA A 95 3.43 -17.06 7.28
N LEU A 96 2.18 -17.07 7.75
CA LEU A 96 1.28 -18.22 7.62
C LEU A 96 0.88 -18.56 6.17
N PRO A 97 0.66 -17.58 5.27
CA PRO A 97 0.29 -17.88 3.89
C PRO A 97 1.36 -18.68 3.13
N GLY A 98 2.64 -18.38 3.35
CA GLY A 98 3.75 -19.16 2.79
C GLY A 98 3.83 -20.61 3.30
N LEU A 99 3.16 -20.88 4.43
CA LEU A 99 3.03 -22.22 5.03
C LEU A 99 1.68 -22.88 4.70
N GLY A 100 0.91 -22.31 3.76
CA GLY A 100 -0.39 -22.83 3.35
C GLY A 100 -1.50 -22.62 4.36
N VAL A 101 -1.34 -21.73 5.34
CA VAL A 101 -2.34 -21.44 6.36
C VAL A 101 -2.96 -20.08 6.11
N ARG A 102 -4.27 -20.05 5.84
CA ARG A 102 -5.06 -18.81 5.78
C ARG A 102 -5.77 -18.61 7.11
N LEU A 103 -5.54 -17.47 7.75
CA LEU A 103 -6.22 -17.06 8.97
C LEU A 103 -7.30 -16.03 8.62
N GLU A 104 -8.55 -16.31 9.00
CA GLU A 104 -9.71 -15.46 8.75
C GLU A 104 -10.27 -14.94 10.07
N ASP A 105 -10.22 -13.62 10.25
CA ASP A 105 -10.79 -12.93 11.40
C ASP A 105 -12.30 -12.75 11.21
N LEU A 106 -13.08 -13.23 12.17
CA LEU A 106 -14.53 -13.08 12.18
C LEU A 106 -14.92 -11.76 12.84
N SER A 107 -16.03 -11.19 12.41
CA SER A 107 -16.59 -9.96 13.00
C SER A 107 -16.95 -10.09 14.49
N THR A 108 -17.05 -11.33 14.98
CA THR A 108 -17.28 -11.65 16.40
C THR A 108 -16.02 -11.52 17.27
N GLY A 109 -14.85 -11.29 16.67
CA GLY A 109 -13.56 -11.25 17.36
C GLY A 109 -12.89 -12.61 17.55
N ALA A 110 -13.48 -13.69 17.04
CA ALA A 110 -12.83 -14.99 16.93
C ALA A 110 -12.10 -15.12 15.58
N SER A 111 -11.06 -15.96 15.52
CA SER A 111 -10.36 -16.26 14.27
C SER A 111 -10.52 -17.74 13.91
N ARG A 112 -10.63 -18.03 12.61
CA ARG A 112 -10.62 -19.41 12.07
C ARG A 112 -9.44 -19.57 11.12
N TRP A 113 -8.93 -20.79 10.99
CA TRP A 113 -7.87 -21.08 10.01
C TRP A 113 -8.34 -22.12 9.00
N LYS A 114 -7.72 -22.10 7.81
CA LYS A 114 -7.89 -23.09 6.74
C LYS A 114 -6.55 -23.39 6.10
N LEU A 115 -6.41 -24.61 5.59
CA LEU A 115 -5.29 -24.97 4.73
C LEU A 115 -5.64 -24.68 3.28
N ASP A 116 -4.69 -24.12 2.54
CA ASP A 116 -4.78 -23.83 1.12
C ASP A 116 -3.39 -24.06 0.49
N ASP A 117 -3.32 -24.04 -0.84
CA ASP A 117 -2.04 -24.18 -1.55
C ASP A 117 -1.16 -22.95 -1.29
N PRO A 118 0.05 -23.10 -0.70
CA PRO A 118 0.98 -22.00 -0.46
C PRO A 118 1.29 -21.19 -1.74
N ALA A 119 1.38 -21.84 -2.90
CA ALA A 119 1.68 -21.16 -4.15
C ALA A 119 0.55 -20.22 -4.59
N VAL A 120 -0.71 -20.59 -4.32
CA VAL A 120 -1.87 -19.75 -4.60
C VAL A 120 -1.90 -18.55 -3.64
N LEU A 121 -1.69 -18.80 -2.34
CA LEU A 121 -1.70 -17.74 -1.33
C LEU A 121 -0.60 -16.70 -1.56
N VAL A 122 0.63 -17.14 -1.84
CA VAL A 122 1.76 -16.24 -2.13
C VAL A 122 1.49 -15.39 -3.37
N ARG A 123 0.89 -15.98 -4.41
CA ARG A 123 0.50 -15.24 -5.62
C ARG A 123 -0.56 -14.18 -5.33
N GLU A 124 -1.60 -14.51 -4.57
CA GLU A 124 -2.66 -13.56 -4.17
C GLU A 124 -2.07 -12.37 -3.38
N ILE A 125 -1.12 -12.65 -2.47
CA ILE A 125 -0.42 -11.64 -1.69
C ILE A 125 0.42 -10.72 -2.58
N GLU A 126 1.18 -11.30 -3.52
CA GLU A 126 2.01 -10.51 -4.42
C GLU A 126 1.15 -9.66 -5.36
N GLU A 127 0.07 -10.19 -5.92
CA GLU A 127 -0.89 -9.42 -6.74
C GLU A 127 -1.52 -8.28 -5.92
N ARG A 128 -1.92 -8.55 -4.67
CA ARG A 128 -2.45 -7.50 -3.77
C ARG A 128 -1.39 -6.45 -3.43
N ARG A 129 -0.15 -6.85 -3.19
CA ARG A 129 0.99 -5.95 -2.92
C ARG A 129 1.28 -5.07 -4.13
N GLN A 130 1.32 -5.64 -5.32
CA GLN A 130 1.50 -4.90 -6.57
C GLN A 130 0.37 -3.91 -6.80
N ALA A 131 -0.89 -4.33 -6.65
CA ALA A 131 -2.04 -3.44 -6.77
C ALA A 131 -1.99 -2.28 -5.75
N GLN A 132 -1.54 -2.52 -4.52
CA GLN A 132 -1.35 -1.47 -3.52
C GLN A 132 -0.22 -0.51 -3.92
N LEU A 133 0.91 -1.02 -4.41
CA LEU A 133 2.03 -0.19 -4.89
C LEU A 133 1.62 0.66 -6.10
N GLU A 134 0.89 0.08 -7.05
CA GLU A 134 0.35 0.79 -8.21
C GLU A 134 -0.66 1.86 -7.77
N GLN A 135 -1.55 1.54 -6.83
CA GLN A 135 -2.49 2.52 -6.30
C GLN A 135 -1.76 3.67 -5.59
N GLN A 136 -0.71 3.39 -4.82
CA GLN A 136 0.11 4.42 -4.17
C GLN A 136 0.85 5.28 -5.19
N ARG A 137 1.43 4.66 -6.23
CA ARG A 137 2.08 5.38 -7.35
C ARG A 137 1.09 6.28 -8.08
N ALA A 138 -0.09 5.76 -8.43
CA ALA A 138 -1.12 6.52 -9.11
C ALA A 138 -1.66 7.68 -8.24
N LYS A 139 -1.80 7.47 -6.92
CA LYS A 139 -2.15 8.55 -5.98
C LYS A 139 -1.06 9.61 -5.95
N ARG A 140 0.22 9.21 -5.81
CA ARG A 140 1.36 10.13 -5.81
C ARG A 140 1.45 10.93 -7.11
N GLU A 141 1.33 10.28 -8.25
CA GLU A 141 1.37 10.95 -9.57
C GLU A 141 0.22 11.94 -9.75
N LYS A 142 -1.00 11.60 -9.30
CA LYS A 142 -2.13 12.53 -9.31
C LYS A 142 -1.88 13.75 -8.43
N GLU A 143 -1.32 13.57 -7.24
CA GLU A 143 -0.99 14.69 -6.35
C GLU A 143 0.13 15.57 -6.93
N ILE A 144 1.19 14.98 -7.49
CA ILE A 144 2.24 15.71 -8.23
C ILE A 144 1.63 16.51 -9.38
N GLY A 145 0.71 15.91 -10.15
CA GLY A 145 0.02 16.57 -11.26
C GLY A 145 -0.80 17.78 -10.79
N LYS A 146 -1.56 17.65 -9.69
CA LYS A 146 -2.29 18.76 -9.08
C LYS A 146 -1.36 19.89 -8.64
N ARG A 147 -0.25 19.55 -7.99
CA ARG A 147 0.74 20.52 -7.52
C ARG A 147 1.46 21.24 -8.66
N ARG A 148 1.78 20.55 -9.74
CA ARG A 148 2.30 21.17 -10.98
C ARG A 148 1.29 22.15 -11.58
N ALA A 149 0.01 21.78 -11.63
CA ALA A 149 -1.04 22.65 -12.15
C ALA A 149 -1.27 23.89 -11.25
N GLU A 150 -1.24 23.70 -9.93
CA GLU A 150 -1.31 24.78 -8.94
C GLU A 150 -0.14 25.76 -9.11
N LEU A 151 1.09 25.23 -9.18
CA LEU A 151 2.29 26.02 -9.39
C LEU A 151 2.23 26.81 -10.70
N LYS A 152 1.88 26.17 -11.82
CA LYS A 152 1.76 26.85 -13.11
C LYS A 152 0.71 27.95 -13.07
N SER A 153 -0.46 27.68 -12.47
CA SER A 153 -1.50 28.71 -12.32
C SER A 153 -1.05 29.87 -11.43
N ALA A 154 -0.25 29.61 -10.41
CA ALA A 154 0.32 30.64 -9.54
C ALA A 154 1.37 31.48 -10.29
N GLN A 155 2.27 30.85 -11.05
CA GLN A 155 3.25 31.54 -11.89
C GLN A 155 2.58 32.41 -12.96
N ASP A 156 1.56 31.87 -13.65
CA ASP A 156 0.79 32.64 -14.63
C ASP A 156 0.11 33.85 -13.97
N ALA A 157 -0.52 33.65 -12.81
CA ALA A 157 -1.20 34.70 -12.06
C ALA A 157 -0.26 35.67 -11.34
N ALA A 158 1.04 35.37 -11.23
CA ALA A 158 2.03 36.22 -10.56
C ALA A 158 2.24 37.55 -11.30
N ILE A 159 2.05 37.56 -12.62
CA ILE A 159 2.22 38.74 -13.46
C ILE A 159 1.21 39.81 -13.01
N PRO A 160 1.66 41.02 -12.64
CA PRO A 160 0.75 42.11 -12.31
C PRO A 160 -0.22 42.40 -13.47
N PRO A 161 -1.51 42.71 -13.21
CA PRO A 161 -2.49 42.90 -14.27
C PRO A 161 -2.12 43.95 -15.32
N GLN A 162 -1.41 45.00 -14.91
CA GLN A 162 -0.90 46.06 -15.79
C GLN A 162 0.23 45.58 -16.71
N GLU A 163 0.96 44.53 -16.31
CA GLU A 163 2.07 43.98 -17.11
C GLU A 163 1.66 42.82 -18.01
N LEU A 164 0.44 42.29 -17.86
CA LEU A 164 -0.02 41.13 -18.62
C LEU A 164 0.05 41.35 -20.13
N LEU A 165 -0.59 42.40 -20.66
CA LEU A 165 -0.61 42.67 -22.09
C LEU A 165 0.76 43.10 -22.65
N PRO A 166 1.53 43.96 -21.95
CA PRO A 166 2.91 44.24 -22.32
C PRO A 166 3.79 42.98 -22.43
N ARG A 167 3.69 42.01 -21.50
CA ARG A 167 4.52 40.79 -21.53
C ARG A 167 4.03 39.74 -22.53
N THR A 168 2.73 39.57 -22.68
CA THR A 168 2.15 38.47 -23.49
C THR A 168 1.83 38.86 -24.93
N ARG A 169 1.67 40.15 -25.22
CA ARG A 169 1.26 40.68 -26.52
C ARG A 169 2.09 41.86 -27.00
N ALA A 170 3.36 41.95 -26.58
CA ALA A 170 4.29 42.97 -27.07
C ALA A 170 4.40 43.01 -28.61
N ALA A 171 4.26 41.88 -29.28
CA ALA A 171 4.34 41.82 -30.74
C ALA A 171 3.11 42.42 -31.44
N ASP A 172 1.96 42.47 -30.77
CA ASP A 172 0.69 42.92 -31.34
C ASP A 172 0.51 44.45 -31.23
N PHE A 173 1.27 45.12 -30.35
CA PHE A 173 1.04 46.51 -29.96
C PHE A 173 2.34 47.30 -29.79
N LYS A 174 2.33 48.55 -30.25
CA LYS A 174 3.52 49.42 -30.25
C LYS A 174 3.64 50.29 -29.01
N ALA A 175 2.53 50.60 -28.35
CA ALA A 175 2.50 51.42 -27.15
C ALA A 175 1.38 50.99 -26.19
N PHE A 176 1.61 51.18 -24.89
CA PHE A 176 0.69 50.87 -23.80
C PHE A 176 0.57 52.10 -22.88
N ASP A 177 -0.57 52.24 -22.21
CA ASP A 177 -0.80 53.29 -21.21
C ASP A 177 -0.32 52.88 -19.80
N GLU A 178 -0.42 53.79 -18.83
CA GLU A 178 -0.05 53.55 -17.41
C GLU A 178 -0.86 52.41 -16.76
N LYS A 179 -1.99 52.02 -17.34
CA LYS A 179 -2.84 50.92 -16.86
C LYS A 179 -2.53 49.61 -17.57
N GLY A 180 -1.53 49.58 -18.46
CA GLY A 180 -1.14 48.39 -19.23
C GLY A 180 -2.03 48.10 -20.44
N MET A 181 -2.89 49.04 -20.84
CA MET A 181 -3.79 48.88 -21.98
C MET A 181 -3.13 49.40 -23.27
N PRO A 182 -3.25 48.68 -24.40
CA PRO A 182 -2.62 49.12 -25.65
C PRO A 182 -3.25 50.41 -26.19
N THR A 183 -2.42 51.33 -26.65
CA THR A 183 -2.85 52.59 -27.28
C THR A 183 -2.69 52.56 -28.80
N LEU A 184 -1.59 51.98 -29.28
CA LEU A 184 -1.27 51.84 -30.71
C LEU A 184 -1.09 50.36 -31.07
N ASP A 185 -1.64 49.95 -32.21
CA ASP A 185 -1.41 48.63 -32.77
C ASP A 185 -0.02 48.49 -33.42
N ALA A 186 0.29 47.31 -33.96
CA ALA A 186 1.56 47.05 -34.64
C ALA A 186 1.84 47.96 -35.85
N ALA A 187 0.80 48.49 -36.50
CA ALA A 187 0.92 49.44 -37.61
C ALA A 187 1.11 50.89 -37.14
N GLY A 188 0.90 51.16 -35.85
CA GLY A 188 0.92 52.51 -35.28
C GLY A 188 -0.43 53.22 -35.35
N GLU A 189 -1.50 52.49 -35.66
CA GLU A 189 -2.87 53.02 -35.69
C GLU A 189 -3.55 52.89 -34.30
N PRO A 190 -4.55 53.74 -33.98
CA PRO A 190 -5.28 53.66 -32.72
C PRO A 190 -6.03 52.34 -32.59
N VAL A 191 -5.86 51.65 -31.46
CA VAL A 191 -6.53 50.36 -31.22
C VAL A 191 -8.05 50.54 -31.17
N ALA A 192 -8.78 49.74 -31.94
CA ALA A 192 -10.24 49.83 -32.05
C ALA A 192 -10.94 49.59 -30.70
N LYS A 193 -12.01 50.36 -30.40
CA LYS A 193 -12.80 50.26 -29.15
C LYS A 193 -13.32 48.84 -28.86
N ALA A 194 -13.68 48.09 -29.89
CA ALA A 194 -14.14 46.70 -29.74
C ALA A 194 -13.01 45.76 -29.25
N GLN A 195 -11.78 45.97 -29.72
CA GLN A 195 -10.60 45.21 -29.31
C GLN A 195 -10.17 45.59 -27.89
N LEU A 196 -10.20 46.89 -27.54
CA LEU A 196 -9.96 47.36 -26.17
C LEU A 196 -10.93 46.72 -25.16
N LYS A 197 -12.22 46.61 -25.50
CA LYS A 197 -13.22 45.96 -24.64
C LYS A 197 -12.94 44.46 -24.45
N LYS A 198 -12.44 43.77 -25.49
CA LYS A 198 -12.06 42.35 -25.39
C LYS A 198 -10.81 42.17 -24.50
N LEU A 199 -9.78 42.98 -24.72
CA LEU A 199 -8.54 42.96 -23.93
C LEU A 199 -8.80 43.34 -22.47
N GLY A 200 -9.66 44.33 -22.23
CA GLY A 200 -10.07 44.72 -20.87
C GLY A 200 -10.71 43.56 -20.09
N LYS A 201 -11.55 42.74 -20.74
CA LYS A 201 -12.09 41.52 -20.10
C LYS A 201 -11.01 40.49 -19.76
N VAL A 202 -9.96 40.37 -20.58
CA VAL A 202 -8.84 39.47 -20.32
C VAL A 202 -8.05 39.95 -19.10
N VAL A 203 -7.72 41.24 -19.05
CA VAL A 203 -7.03 41.87 -17.91
C VAL A 203 -7.86 41.79 -16.64
N GLU A 204 -9.18 42.02 -16.70
CA GLU A 204 -10.08 41.92 -15.54
C GLU A 204 -10.13 40.48 -14.99
N LYS A 205 -10.23 39.48 -15.88
CA LYS A 205 -10.19 38.06 -15.49
C LYS A 205 -8.86 37.71 -14.83
N HIS A 206 -7.75 38.19 -15.41
CA HIS A 206 -6.42 38.00 -14.86
C HIS A 206 -6.24 38.66 -13.49
N GLY A 207 -6.74 39.90 -13.33
CA GLY A 207 -6.77 40.61 -12.06
C GLY A 207 -7.43 39.79 -10.95
N LYS A 208 -8.58 39.18 -11.22
CA LYS A 208 -9.25 38.29 -10.25
C LYS A 208 -8.41 37.07 -9.87
N ASN A 209 -7.60 36.53 -10.79
CA ASN A 209 -6.71 35.42 -10.49
C ASN A 209 -5.49 35.86 -9.69
N HIS A 210 -4.91 37.02 -10.04
CA HIS A 210 -3.81 37.65 -9.32
C HIS A 210 -4.21 38.01 -7.88
N ASP A 211 -5.41 38.56 -7.67
CA ASP A 211 -5.93 38.88 -6.33
C ASP A 211 -6.13 37.62 -5.48
N LYS A 212 -6.66 36.54 -6.07
CA LYS A 212 -6.78 35.24 -5.38
C LYS A 212 -5.41 34.68 -4.96
N LEU A 213 -4.42 34.76 -5.85
CA LEU A 213 -3.05 34.35 -5.55
C LEU A 213 -2.48 35.21 -4.41
N ARG A 214 -2.66 36.53 -4.47
CA ARG A 214 -2.24 37.46 -3.43
C ARG A 214 -2.85 37.12 -2.08
N SER A 215 -4.17 36.93 -1.99
CA SER A 215 -4.83 36.51 -0.74
C SER A 215 -4.33 35.15 -0.24
N SER A 216 -3.97 34.23 -1.15
CA SER A 216 -3.40 32.93 -0.78
C SER A 216 -1.99 33.04 -0.21
N ALA A 217 -1.18 33.98 -0.73
CA ALA A 217 0.16 34.29 -0.20
C ALA A 217 0.07 35.02 1.15
N GLU A 218 -0.79 36.04 1.25
CA GLU A 218 -1.04 36.83 2.47
C GLU A 218 -1.56 35.96 3.62
N SER A 219 -2.44 34.99 3.35
CA SER A 219 -2.93 34.07 4.39
C SER A 219 -1.83 33.18 4.98
N LYS A 220 -0.70 33.02 4.28
CA LYS A 220 0.50 32.33 4.77
C LYS A 220 1.57 33.30 5.28
N GLY A 221 1.31 34.61 5.27
CA GLY A 221 2.29 35.64 5.65
C GLY A 221 3.47 35.74 4.68
N LEU A 222 3.29 35.35 3.41
CA LEU A 222 4.33 35.30 2.40
C LEU A 222 4.08 36.35 1.31
N SER A 223 5.16 36.79 0.65
CA SER A 223 5.03 37.49 -0.63
C SER A 223 4.54 36.51 -1.71
N ILE A 224 4.05 37.03 -2.85
CA ILE A 224 3.64 36.16 -3.98
C ILE A 224 4.82 35.33 -4.47
N GLU A 225 6.01 35.92 -4.54
CA GLU A 225 7.24 35.26 -4.98
C GLU A 225 7.63 34.14 -4.01
N ASP A 226 7.64 34.42 -2.71
CA ASP A 226 7.95 33.41 -1.69
C ASP A 226 6.90 32.29 -1.69
N TYR A 227 5.62 32.62 -1.86
CA TYR A 227 4.55 31.63 -1.95
C TYR A 227 4.76 30.68 -3.13
N ILE A 228 5.12 31.20 -4.31
CA ILE A 228 5.45 30.38 -5.48
C ILE A 228 6.68 29.51 -5.19
N ALA A 229 7.73 30.08 -4.59
CA ALA A 229 8.91 29.31 -4.20
C ALA A 229 8.58 28.17 -3.21
N THR A 230 7.63 28.37 -2.29
CA THR A 230 7.16 27.27 -1.42
C THR A 230 6.44 26.16 -2.18
N LEU A 231 5.68 26.50 -3.23
CA LEU A 231 5.02 25.52 -4.09
C LEU A 231 6.03 24.75 -4.94
N GLU A 232 7.05 25.44 -5.47
CA GLU A 232 8.17 24.82 -6.21
C GLU A 232 8.91 23.81 -5.33
N LYS A 233 9.32 24.24 -4.14
CA LYS A 233 10.00 23.37 -3.18
C LYS A 233 9.16 22.16 -2.78
N ALA A 234 7.88 22.36 -2.49
CA ALA A 234 6.98 21.26 -2.13
C ALA A 234 6.80 20.26 -3.29
N LEU A 235 6.81 20.73 -4.54
CA LEU A 235 6.75 19.88 -5.72
C LEU A 235 8.05 19.09 -5.91
N GLU A 236 9.21 19.70 -5.69
CA GLU A 236 10.52 19.03 -5.75
C GLU A 236 10.62 17.92 -4.70
N GLU A 237 10.24 18.20 -3.44
CA GLU A 237 10.23 17.21 -2.35
C GLU A 237 9.29 16.02 -2.63
N MET A 238 8.20 16.24 -3.38
CA MET A 238 7.29 15.17 -3.78
C MET A 238 7.77 14.37 -5.01
N ALA A 239 8.67 14.96 -5.81
CA ALA A 239 9.22 14.33 -7.00
C ALA A 239 10.47 13.48 -6.71
N THR A 240 11.16 13.72 -5.59
CA THR A 240 12.22 12.87 -5.03
C THR A 240 11.68 11.63 -4.33
#